data_AF-A0A9P8ZIZ5-F1
#
_entry.id   AF-A0A9P8ZIZ5-F1
#
_cell.length_a   1.000
_cell.length_b   1.000
_cell.length_c   1.000
_cell.angle_alpha   90.00
_cell.angle_beta   90.00
_cell.angle_gamma   90.00
#
_symmetry.space_group_name_H-M   'P 1'
#
loop_
_entity.id
_entity.type
_entity.pdbx_description
1 polymer ?
#
loop_
_entity_poly.entity_id
_entity_poly.type
_entity_poly.pdbx_seq_one_letter_code
_entity_poly.pdbx_strand_id
1 'polypeptide(L)'
;FRVLFFFVAASPVADSEAALVARQEADIISILTLTRAQAILDATAIQLLAANPLTTEEEATAAFGKLTDTINSATTQIAAIQPVGTTKRQSSDDVAVLVAGLITDVTTLLDGVLGQLAGIPTIGGLFGGLDAALNQLLKGLEGLLAGVLNLVAQLLVNVADLLRKLALGLTLGSLGL
;
A
#
# COMPACT_ATOMS: atom_id res chain seq x y z
N PHE A 1 56.21 -15.19 34.95
CA PHE A 1 54.78 -15.54 34.84
C PHE A 1 54.30 -15.07 33.46
N ARG A 2 53.99 -15.97 32.53
CA ARG A 2 53.50 -15.63 31.17
C ARG A 2 52.02 -15.99 31.10
N VAL A 3 51.16 -14.98 30.94
CA VAL A 3 49.72 -15.16 30.76
C VAL A 3 49.44 -15.25 29.26
N LEU A 4 48.95 -16.41 28.81
CA LEU A 4 48.48 -16.63 27.43
C LEU A 4 47.01 -16.25 27.37
N PHE A 5 46.69 -15.17 26.64
CA PHE A 5 45.33 -14.82 26.27
C PHE A 5 44.90 -15.66 25.08
N PHE A 6 43.90 -16.53 25.27
CA PHE A 6 43.19 -17.16 24.17
C PHE A 6 42.09 -16.21 23.68
N PHE A 7 42.27 -15.66 22.48
CA PHE A 7 41.17 -15.03 21.75
C PHE A 7 40.31 -16.14 21.15
N VAL A 8 39.13 -16.36 21.72
CA VAL A 8 38.06 -17.10 21.04
C VAL A 8 37.51 -16.16 19.96
N ALA A 9 37.83 -16.44 18.71
CA ALA A 9 37.17 -15.79 17.58
C ALA A 9 35.73 -16.28 17.53
N ALA A 10 34.77 -15.43 17.95
CA ALA A 10 33.37 -15.65 17.68
C ALA A 10 33.20 -15.65 16.15
N SER A 11 33.03 -16.83 15.56
CA SER A 11 32.66 -16.92 14.15
C SER A 11 31.26 -16.31 14.00
N PRO A 12 31.01 -15.43 13.01
CA PRO A 12 29.66 -14.99 12.74
C PRO A 12 28.82 -16.24 12.44
N VAL A 13 27.72 -16.42 13.19
CA VAL A 13 26.72 -17.44 12.85
C VAL A 13 26.23 -17.06 11.47
N ALA A 14 26.56 -17.86 10.46
CA ALA A 14 25.95 -17.73 9.15
C ALA A 14 24.45 -17.94 9.35
N ASP A 15 23.65 -16.89 9.14
CA ASP A 15 22.19 -17.01 9.18
C ASP A 15 21.77 -18.07 8.16
N SER A 16 21.02 -19.06 8.61
CA SER A 16 20.41 -20.06 7.71
C SER A 16 19.49 -19.35 6.73
N GLU A 17 19.37 -19.86 5.50
CA GLU A 17 18.37 -19.38 4.53
C GLU A 17 16.97 -19.31 5.15
N ALA A 18 16.61 -20.26 6.01
CA ALA A 18 15.33 -20.26 6.73
C ALA A 18 15.18 -19.07 7.70
N ALA A 19 16.26 -18.65 8.36
CA ALA A 19 16.27 -17.51 9.26
C ALA A 19 16.18 -16.17 8.50
N LEU A 20 16.86 -16.08 7.34
CA LEU A 20 16.76 -14.92 6.45
C LEU A 20 15.34 -14.79 5.88
N VAL A 21 14.75 -15.91 5.46
CA VAL A 21 13.37 -16.00 4.97
C VAL A 21 12.38 -15.53 6.03
N ALA A 22 12.51 -15.99 7.28
CA ALA A 22 11.64 -15.56 8.38
C ALA A 22 11.80 -14.06 8.71
N ARG A 23 13.03 -13.54 8.72
CA ARG A 23 13.28 -12.10 8.96
C ARG A 23 12.63 -11.23 7.90
N GLN A 24 12.78 -11.58 6.62
CA GLN A 24 12.17 -10.80 5.54
C GLN A 24 10.65 -10.80 5.58
N GLU A 25 10.03 -11.90 5.98
CA GLU A 25 8.59 -11.95 6.13
C GLU A 25 8.12 -11.02 7.24
N ALA A 26 8.83 -11.02 8.37
CA ALA A 26 8.59 -10.07 9.45
C ALA A 26 8.79 -8.61 8.99
N ASP A 27 9.78 -8.34 8.14
CA ASP A 27 10.02 -7.01 7.57
C ASP A 27 8.85 -6.59 6.65
N ILE A 28 8.38 -7.47 5.75
CA ILE A 28 7.22 -7.20 4.87
C ILE A 28 5.97 -6.92 5.71
N ILE A 29 5.68 -7.76 6.70
CA ILE A 29 4.54 -7.60 7.61
C ILE A 29 4.64 -6.27 8.35
N SER A 30 5.83 -5.90 8.83
CA SER A 30 6.07 -4.64 9.53
C SER A 30 5.82 -3.42 8.62
N ILE A 31 6.37 -3.45 7.40
CA ILE A 31 6.18 -2.39 6.41
C ILE A 31 4.70 -2.23 6.09
N LEU A 32 3.99 -3.32 5.79
CA LEU A 32 2.58 -3.28 5.43
C LEU A 32 1.70 -2.82 6.59
N THR A 33 2.01 -3.23 7.81
CA THR A 33 1.27 -2.81 9.01
C THR A 33 1.39 -1.31 9.23
N LEU A 34 2.62 -0.77 9.15
CA LEU A 34 2.87 0.67 9.28
C LEU A 34 2.22 1.45 8.14
N THR A 35 2.34 0.95 6.91
CA THR A 35 1.73 1.56 5.72
C THR A 35 0.22 1.63 5.85
N ARG A 36 -0.43 0.55 6.29
CA ARG A 36 -1.87 0.52 6.52
C ARG A 36 -2.30 1.54 7.55
N ALA A 37 -1.62 1.61 8.69
CA ALA A 37 -1.94 2.60 9.72
C ALA A 37 -1.85 4.03 9.17
N GLN A 38 -0.77 4.35 8.43
CA GLN A 38 -0.59 5.69 7.87
C GLN A 38 -1.59 5.99 6.75
N ALA A 39 -1.87 5.02 5.87
CA ALA A 39 -2.82 5.18 4.79
C ALA A 39 -4.25 5.41 5.29
N ILE A 40 -4.64 4.78 6.41
CA ILE A 40 -5.92 5.06 7.09
C ILE A 40 -5.97 6.52 7.55
N LEU A 41 -4.90 7.02 8.18
CA LEU A 41 -4.85 8.42 8.63
C LEU A 41 -4.94 9.39 7.45
N ASP A 42 -4.18 9.14 6.39
CA ASP A 42 -4.16 9.98 5.20
C ASP A 42 -5.53 9.95 4.47
N ALA A 43 -6.15 8.78 4.32
CA ALA A 43 -7.48 8.62 3.72
C ALA A 43 -8.58 9.27 4.58
N THR A 44 -8.48 9.18 5.90
CA THR A 44 -9.40 9.87 6.82
C THR A 44 -9.27 11.39 6.67
N ALA A 45 -8.05 11.92 6.54
CA ALA A 45 -7.84 13.34 6.31
C ALA A 45 -8.48 13.81 5.00
N ILE A 46 -8.37 13.01 3.93
CA ILE A 46 -9.06 13.27 2.66
C ILE A 46 -10.58 13.29 2.86
N GLN A 47 -11.14 12.33 3.59
CA GLN A 47 -12.58 12.27 3.87
C GLN A 47 -13.06 13.51 4.64
N LEU A 48 -12.28 13.99 5.62
CA LEU A 48 -12.59 15.24 6.34
C LEU A 48 -12.56 16.47 5.43
N LEU A 49 -11.59 16.54 4.50
CA LEU A 49 -11.54 17.60 3.50
C LEU A 49 -12.74 17.52 2.55
N ALA A 50 -13.10 16.32 2.10
CA ALA A 50 -14.26 16.12 1.23
C ALA A 50 -15.59 16.56 1.88
N ALA A 51 -15.71 16.41 3.21
CA ALA A 51 -16.87 16.90 3.95
C ALA A 51 -16.90 18.44 4.11
N ASN A 52 -15.80 19.15 3.80
CA ASN A 52 -15.71 20.59 3.91
C ASN A 52 -15.99 21.27 2.56
N PRO A 53 -17.08 22.05 2.42
CA PRO A 53 -17.42 22.72 1.15
C PRO A 53 -16.44 23.84 0.75
N LEU A 54 -15.53 24.23 1.65
CA LEU A 54 -14.50 25.24 1.41
C LEU A 54 -13.15 24.62 1.02
N THR A 55 -13.06 23.29 0.92
CA THR A 55 -11.80 22.65 0.53
C THR A 55 -11.34 23.12 -0.84
N THR A 56 -10.09 23.57 -0.86
CA THR A 56 -9.42 24.03 -2.05
C THR A 56 -8.80 22.86 -2.82
N GLU A 57 -8.58 23.08 -4.11
CA GLU A 57 -7.86 22.13 -4.96
C GLU A 57 -6.45 21.82 -4.43
N GLU A 58 -5.76 22.81 -3.87
CA GLU A 58 -4.42 22.64 -3.31
C GLU A 58 -4.44 21.74 -2.07
N GLU A 59 -5.41 21.92 -1.17
CA GLU A 59 -5.56 21.07 0.02
C GLU A 59 -5.90 19.62 -0.35
N ALA A 60 -6.83 19.43 -1.30
CA ALA A 60 -7.17 18.11 -1.80
C ALA A 60 -5.96 17.44 -2.46
N THR A 61 -5.26 18.17 -3.35
CA THR A 61 -4.05 17.68 -4.03
C THR A 61 -2.96 17.28 -3.04
N ALA A 62 -2.71 18.11 -2.02
CA ALA A 62 -1.70 17.81 -1.00
C ALA A 62 -2.07 16.57 -0.17
N ALA A 63 -3.35 16.39 0.18
CA ALA A 63 -3.80 15.24 0.95
C ALA A 63 -3.72 13.93 0.15
N PHE A 64 -4.18 13.94 -1.11
CA PHE A 64 -4.02 12.79 -2.02
C PHE A 64 -2.55 12.49 -2.31
N GLY A 65 -1.72 13.53 -2.42
CA GLY A 65 -0.26 13.40 -2.56
C GLY A 65 0.34 12.63 -1.38
N LYS A 66 0.00 12.99 -0.14
CA LYS A 66 0.47 12.27 1.06
C LYS A 66 0.09 10.80 1.05
N LEU A 67 -1.17 10.48 0.77
CA LEU A 67 -1.62 9.08 0.70
C LEU A 67 -0.86 8.30 -0.38
N THR A 68 -0.66 8.92 -1.54
CA THR A 68 0.10 8.34 -2.65
C THR A 68 1.56 8.10 -2.27
N ASP A 69 2.20 9.06 -1.60
CA ASP A 69 3.57 8.96 -1.12
C ASP A 69 3.74 7.88 -0.06
N THR A 70 2.78 7.74 0.86
CA THR A 70 2.73 6.65 1.85
C THR A 70 2.78 5.28 1.16
N ILE A 71 1.97 5.07 0.13
CA ILE A 71 1.90 3.81 -0.63
C ILE A 71 3.17 3.58 -1.48
N ASN A 72 3.69 4.63 -2.11
CA ASN A 72 4.92 4.55 -2.90
C ASN A 72 6.15 4.28 -2.03
N SER A 73 6.19 4.83 -0.82
CA SER A 73 7.23 4.55 0.18
C SER A 73 7.21 3.08 0.57
N ALA A 74 6.03 2.50 0.82
CA ALA A 74 5.89 1.07 1.10
C ALA A 74 6.38 0.21 -0.07
N THR A 75 6.01 0.59 -1.30
CA THR A 75 6.46 -0.08 -2.52
C THR A 75 7.99 -0.07 -2.63
N THR A 76 8.61 1.07 -2.36
CA THR A 76 10.07 1.23 -2.36
C THR A 76 10.73 0.37 -1.28
N GLN A 77 10.18 0.35 -0.07
CA GLN A 77 10.69 -0.45 1.04
C GLN A 77 10.58 -1.95 0.75
N ILE A 78 9.47 -2.41 0.18
CA ILE A 78 9.29 -3.82 -0.22
C ILE A 78 10.24 -4.19 -1.36
N ALA A 79 10.43 -3.31 -2.35
CA ALA A 79 11.37 -3.54 -3.44
C ALA A 79 12.84 -3.59 -2.97
N ALA A 80 13.16 -2.95 -1.84
CA ALA A 80 14.49 -3.03 -1.22
C ALA A 80 14.75 -4.38 -0.51
N ILE A 81 13.71 -5.18 -0.26
CA ILE A 81 13.87 -6.53 0.29
C ILE A 81 14.40 -7.45 -0.81
N GLN A 82 15.67 -7.82 -0.70
CA GLN A 82 16.29 -8.74 -1.66
C GLN A 82 15.73 -10.15 -1.47
N PRO A 83 15.26 -10.85 -2.52
CA PRO A 83 14.77 -12.21 -2.36
C PRO A 83 15.91 -13.16 -1.92
N VAL A 84 15.64 -13.99 -0.91
CA VAL A 84 16.53 -15.10 -0.53
C VAL A 84 16.27 -16.25 -1.51
N GLY A 85 17.14 -16.39 -2.51
CA GLY A 85 17.05 -17.43 -3.54
C GLY A 85 16.34 -17.01 -4.83
N THR A 86 16.11 -17.96 -5.73
CA THR A 86 15.64 -17.72 -7.11
C THR A 86 14.14 -17.97 -7.33
N THR A 87 13.42 -18.45 -6.31
CA THR A 87 12.01 -18.84 -6.43
C THR A 87 11.12 -17.85 -5.70
N LYS A 88 10.04 -17.38 -6.34
CA LYS A 88 9.01 -16.58 -5.68
C LYS A 88 8.47 -17.33 -4.46
N ARG A 89 8.43 -16.67 -3.31
CA ARG A 89 7.93 -17.28 -2.06
C ARG A 89 6.42 -17.46 -2.16
N GLN A 90 5.83 -18.46 -1.52
CA GLN A 90 4.39 -18.40 -1.31
C GLN A 90 4.09 -17.25 -0.36
N SER A 91 3.09 -16.43 -0.67
CA SER A 91 2.56 -15.48 0.31
C SER A 91 2.13 -16.23 1.54
N SER A 92 2.55 -15.78 2.73
CA SER A 92 1.80 -16.15 3.93
C SER A 92 0.43 -15.49 3.87
N ASP A 93 -0.56 -16.17 4.46
CA ASP A 93 -1.92 -15.67 4.56
C ASP A 93 -1.94 -14.30 5.26
N ASP A 94 -1.03 -14.05 6.21
CA ASP A 94 -0.92 -12.78 6.94
C ASP A 94 -0.56 -11.60 6.04
N VAL A 95 0.40 -11.76 5.12
CA VAL A 95 0.77 -10.71 4.14
C VAL A 95 -0.42 -10.42 3.24
N ALA A 96 -1.10 -11.47 2.75
CA ALA A 96 -2.25 -11.32 1.88
C ALA A 96 -3.43 -10.62 2.59
N VAL A 97 -3.69 -10.97 3.85
CA VAL A 97 -4.72 -10.34 4.70
C VAL A 97 -4.38 -8.88 4.99
N LEU A 98 -3.11 -8.53 5.24
CA LEU A 98 -2.70 -7.14 5.48
C LEU A 98 -2.89 -6.26 4.24
N VAL A 99 -2.49 -6.76 3.08
CA VAL A 99 -2.68 -6.05 1.79
C VAL A 99 -4.16 -5.89 1.49
N ALA A 100 -4.94 -6.95 1.69
CA ALA A 100 -6.39 -6.93 1.53
C ALA A 100 -7.04 -5.88 2.45
N GLY A 101 -6.63 -5.85 3.71
CA GLY A 101 -7.09 -4.87 4.70
C GLY A 101 -6.73 -3.44 4.30
N LEU A 102 -5.48 -3.19 3.88
CA LEU A 102 -5.04 -1.88 3.41
C LEU A 102 -5.91 -1.37 2.25
N ILE A 103 -6.11 -2.19 1.21
CA ILE A 103 -6.91 -1.79 0.06
C ILE A 103 -8.36 -1.53 0.48
N THR A 104 -8.94 -2.45 1.26
CA THR A 104 -10.34 -2.33 1.72
C THR A 104 -10.54 -1.06 2.55
N ASP A 105 -9.65 -0.78 3.50
CA ASP A 105 -9.77 0.40 4.36
C ASP A 105 -9.65 1.70 3.56
N VAL A 106 -8.64 1.80 2.67
CA VAL A 106 -8.46 2.99 1.82
C VAL A 106 -9.67 3.18 0.90
N THR A 107 -10.14 2.12 0.23
CA THR A 107 -11.31 2.21 -0.66
C THR A 107 -12.58 2.59 0.09
N THR A 108 -12.79 2.08 1.31
CA THR A 108 -13.97 2.37 2.12
C THR A 108 -13.95 3.80 2.63
N LEU A 109 -12.79 4.30 3.07
CA LEU A 109 -12.65 5.68 3.54
C LEU A 109 -12.80 6.70 2.42
N LEU A 110 -12.36 6.35 1.21
CA LEU A 110 -12.48 7.20 0.04
C LEU A 110 -13.80 7.01 -0.74
N ASP A 111 -14.69 6.12 -0.28
CA ASP A 111 -16.01 5.98 -0.88
C ASP A 111 -16.81 7.27 -0.70
N GLY A 112 -17.45 7.73 -1.77
CA GLY A 112 -18.18 9.00 -1.79
C GLY A 112 -17.34 10.28 -1.86
N VAL A 113 -16.03 10.24 -1.57
CA VAL A 113 -15.13 11.40 -1.66
C VAL A 113 -15.12 12.01 -3.06
N LEU A 114 -15.17 11.17 -4.11
CA LEU A 114 -15.21 11.67 -5.49
C LEU A 114 -16.44 12.55 -5.74
N GLY A 115 -17.61 12.15 -5.25
CA GLY A 115 -18.84 12.92 -5.43
C GLY A 115 -18.81 14.23 -4.62
N GLN A 116 -18.23 14.18 -3.42
CA GLN A 116 -18.10 15.34 -2.54
C GLN A 116 -17.10 16.38 -3.08
N LEU A 117 -16.05 15.93 -3.76
CA LEU A 117 -15.02 16.78 -4.37
C LEU A 117 -15.22 16.97 -5.88
N ALA A 118 -16.41 16.68 -6.42
CA ALA A 118 -16.68 16.77 -7.86
C ALA A 118 -16.50 18.18 -8.44
N GLY A 119 -16.53 19.22 -7.60
CA GLY A 119 -16.22 20.60 -8.00
C GLY A 119 -14.74 20.89 -8.24
N ILE A 120 -13.83 19.96 -7.91
CA ILE A 120 -12.38 20.09 -8.12
C ILE A 120 -12.00 19.41 -9.44
N PRO A 121 -11.52 20.16 -10.46
CA PRO A 121 -11.25 19.60 -11.79
C PRO A 121 -10.24 18.45 -11.81
N THR A 122 -9.26 18.48 -10.91
CA THR A 122 -8.16 17.50 -10.85
C THR A 122 -8.48 16.24 -10.07
N ILE A 123 -9.66 16.15 -9.43
CA ILE A 123 -9.98 15.04 -8.52
C ILE A 123 -9.88 13.67 -9.19
N GLY A 124 -10.35 13.54 -10.43
CA GLY A 124 -10.25 12.28 -11.18
C GLY A 124 -8.80 11.86 -11.44
N GLY A 125 -7.89 12.81 -11.65
CA GLY A 125 -6.46 12.55 -11.80
C GLY A 125 -5.80 12.09 -10.49
N LEU A 126 -6.21 12.66 -9.35
CA LEU A 126 -5.71 12.28 -8.03
C LEU A 126 -6.09 10.83 -7.67
N PHE A 127 -7.35 10.44 -7.94
CA PHE A 127 -7.78 9.04 -7.79
C PHE A 127 -7.04 8.09 -8.74
N GLY A 128 -6.77 8.52 -9.98
CA GLY A 128 -5.96 7.75 -10.93
C GLY A 128 -4.51 7.55 -10.47
N GLY A 129 -3.91 8.57 -9.84
CA GLY A 129 -2.58 8.47 -9.25
C GLY A 129 -2.52 7.48 -8.08
N LEU A 130 -3.54 7.50 -7.22
CA LEU A 130 -3.68 6.55 -6.12
C LEU A 130 -3.83 5.10 -6.62
N ASP A 131 -4.66 4.87 -7.64
CA ASP A 131 -4.82 3.56 -8.28
C ASP A 131 -3.49 3.04 -8.84
N ALA A 132 -2.73 3.91 -9.51
CA ALA A 132 -1.40 3.58 -10.03
C ALA A 132 -0.43 3.17 -8.90
N ALA A 133 -0.42 3.89 -7.78
CA ALA A 133 0.43 3.58 -6.62
C ALA A 133 0.05 2.24 -5.96
N LEU A 134 -1.25 1.98 -5.76
CA LEU A 134 -1.73 0.71 -5.24
C LEU A 134 -1.36 -0.46 -6.18
N ASN A 135 -1.53 -0.29 -7.49
CA ASN A 135 -1.14 -1.29 -8.48
C ASN A 135 0.39 -1.55 -8.47
N GLN A 136 1.21 -0.52 -8.27
CA GLN A 136 2.65 -0.67 -8.12
C GLN A 136 3.02 -1.46 -6.86
N LEU A 137 2.39 -1.15 -5.72
CA LEU A 137 2.57 -1.91 -4.47
C LEU A 137 2.26 -3.40 -4.68
N LEU A 138 1.14 -3.68 -5.34
CA LEU A 138 0.69 -5.04 -5.65
C LEU A 138 1.68 -5.78 -6.56
N LYS A 139 2.20 -5.13 -7.60
CA LYS A 139 3.23 -5.71 -8.48
C LYS A 139 4.54 -5.96 -7.74
N GLY A 140 4.95 -5.04 -6.85
CA GLY A 140 6.13 -5.22 -6.00
C GLY A 140 5.99 -6.45 -5.12
N LEU A 141 4.82 -6.63 -4.51
CA LEU A 141 4.49 -7.82 -3.72
C LEU A 141 4.41 -9.09 -4.57
N GLU A 142 3.86 -9.07 -5.78
CA GLU A 142 3.84 -10.24 -6.68
C GLU A 142 5.24 -10.67 -7.13
N GLY A 143 6.16 -9.70 -7.27
CA GLY A 143 7.57 -9.97 -7.54
C GLY A 143 8.21 -10.80 -6.43
N LEU A 144 7.80 -10.56 -5.17
CA LEU A 144 8.40 -11.15 -3.98
C LEU A 144 7.64 -12.38 -3.46
N LEU A 145 6.31 -12.39 -3.61
CA LEU A 145 5.39 -13.41 -3.11
C LEU A 145 4.41 -13.87 -4.21
N ALA A 146 4.52 -15.12 -4.62
CA ALA A 146 3.54 -15.82 -5.42
C ALA A 146 2.22 -16.00 -4.63
N GLY A 147 1.10 -15.69 -5.25
CA GLY A 147 -0.24 -15.89 -4.68
C GLY A 147 -0.92 -14.64 -4.15
N VAL A 148 -0.18 -13.56 -3.87
CA VAL A 148 -0.77 -12.25 -3.48
C VAL A 148 -1.78 -11.79 -4.54
N LEU A 149 -1.41 -11.93 -5.82
CA LEU A 149 -2.26 -11.50 -6.93
C LEU A 149 -3.59 -12.25 -7.04
N ASN A 150 -3.67 -13.50 -6.55
CA ASN A 150 -4.89 -14.29 -6.64
C ASN A 150 -5.96 -13.85 -5.62
N LEU A 151 -5.53 -13.44 -4.42
CA LEU A 151 -6.41 -12.83 -3.43
C LEU A 151 -6.77 -11.39 -3.83
N VAL A 152 -5.81 -10.66 -4.40
CA VAL A 152 -6.03 -9.34 -4.97
C VAL A 152 -6.98 -9.40 -6.17
N ALA A 153 -6.98 -10.46 -6.97
CA ALA A 153 -7.96 -10.65 -8.05
C ALA A 153 -9.40 -10.73 -7.51
N GLN A 154 -9.61 -11.30 -6.33
CA GLN A 154 -10.92 -11.28 -5.67
C GLN A 154 -11.31 -9.87 -5.17
N LEU A 155 -10.33 -9.05 -4.79
CA LEU A 155 -10.56 -7.67 -4.35
C LEU A 155 -10.62 -6.65 -5.50
N LEU A 156 -9.96 -6.92 -6.62
CA LEU A 156 -10.08 -6.16 -7.87
C LEU A 156 -11.51 -6.18 -8.39
N VAL A 157 -12.33 -7.19 -8.01
CA VAL A 157 -13.78 -7.14 -8.24
C VAL A 157 -14.41 -5.97 -7.47
N ASN A 158 -14.06 -5.76 -6.20
CA ASN A 158 -14.56 -4.65 -5.40
C ASN A 158 -14.03 -3.29 -5.90
N VAL A 159 -12.77 -3.22 -6.32
CA VAL A 159 -12.18 -2.01 -6.91
C VAL A 159 -12.77 -1.71 -8.29
N ALA A 160 -13.02 -2.73 -9.12
CA ALA A 160 -13.71 -2.56 -10.39
C ALA A 160 -15.14 -2.04 -10.18
N ASP A 161 -15.83 -2.49 -9.13
CA ASP A 161 -17.15 -1.99 -8.77
C ASP A 161 -17.09 -0.53 -8.31
N LEU A 162 -16.05 -0.16 -7.55
CA LEU A 162 -15.76 1.24 -7.22
C LEU A 162 -15.46 2.08 -8.47
N LEU A 163 -14.58 1.64 -9.36
CA LEU A 163 -14.27 2.30 -10.64
C LEU A 163 -15.51 2.46 -11.52
N ARG A 164 -16.44 1.50 -11.45
CA ARG A 164 -17.72 1.57 -12.14
C ARG A 164 -18.63 2.64 -11.52
N LYS A 165 -18.67 2.72 -10.19
CA LYS A 165 -19.35 3.82 -9.46
C LYS A 165 -18.69 5.17 -9.73
N LEU A 166 -17.36 5.23 -9.85
CA LEU A 166 -16.60 6.44 -10.17
C LEU A 166 -16.87 6.91 -11.61
N ALA A 167 -16.88 6.00 -12.59
CA ALA A 167 -17.23 6.31 -13.97
C ALA A 167 -18.67 6.83 -14.10
N LEU A 168 -19.59 6.25 -13.33
CA LEU A 168 -20.97 6.73 -13.23
C LEU A 168 -21.05 8.10 -12.54
N GLY A 169 -20.29 8.33 -11.47
CA GLY A 169 -20.22 9.62 -10.78
C GLY A 169 -19.70 10.75 -11.66
N LEU A 170 -18.65 10.50 -12.45
CA LEU A 170 -18.10 11.49 -13.40
C LEU A 170 -19.02 11.74 -14.60
N THR A 171 -19.70 10.71 -15.10
CA THR A 171 -20.70 10.88 -16.17
C THR A 171 -21.92 11.63 -15.66
N LEU A 172 -22.38 11.38 -14.43
CA LEU A 172 -23.49 12.13 -13.82
C LEU A 172 -23.11 13.57 -13.48
N GLY A 173 -21.93 13.79 -12.88
CA GLY A 173 -21.42 15.12 -12.56
C GLY A 173 -21.15 15.97 -13.81
N SER A 174 -20.68 15.37 -14.92
CA SER A 174 -20.53 16.09 -16.19
C SER A 174 -21.85 16.37 -16.92
N LEU A 175 -22.92 15.64 -16.59
CA LEU A 175 -24.27 15.90 -17.09
C LEU A 175 -25.03 16.97 -16.27
N GLY A 176 -24.43 17.49 -15.19
CA GLY A 176 -25.03 18.54 -14.35
C GLY A 176 -26.27 18.09 -13.58
N LEU A 177 -26.35 16.79 -13.26
CA LEU A 177 -27.40 16.20 -12.43
C LEU A 177 -26.99 16.14 -10.95
#